data_AF-A0A962BS87-F1
#
_entry.id   AF-A0A962BS87-F1
#
_cell.length_a   1.000
_cell.length_b   1.000
_cell.length_c   1.000
_cell.angle_alpha   90.00
_cell.angle_beta   90.00
_cell.angle_gamma   90.00
#
_symmetry.space_group_name_H-M   'P 1'
#
loop_
_entity.id
_entity.type
_entity.pdbx_description
1 polymer ?
#
loop_
_entity_poly.entity_id
_entity_poly.type
_entity_poly.pdbx_seq_one_letter_code
_entity_poly.pdbx_strand_id
1 'polypeptide(L)'
;MPVRISITGSDDGYILNNTFADNASSSSIGTTGLTAVSSEPPSLLEIIVANNVFDRNTASAAERADIRVFGNVRLINNRYAGVYGTPLEDTGSSTGSAGFSGDDYQLAAGSSARDAGAYYIPLLQGSLDYYGRSRVAGSAVDLGAAEFATLFGDGFESP
;
A
#
# COMPACT_ATOMS: atom_id res chain seq x y z
N MET A 1 12.48 6.54 -14.42
CA MET A 1 12.62 5.08 -14.28
C MET A 1 11.61 4.65 -13.23
N PRO A 2 10.83 3.58 -13.46
CA PRO A 2 9.89 3.10 -12.44
C PRO A 2 10.64 2.78 -11.15
N VAL A 3 10.06 3.15 -10.00
CA VAL A 3 10.58 2.73 -8.71
C VAL A 3 10.30 1.23 -8.59
N ARG A 4 11.33 0.43 -8.84
CA ARG A 4 11.27 -1.02 -8.62
C ARG A 4 11.71 -1.30 -7.20
N ILE A 5 10.75 -1.53 -6.30
CA ILE A 5 11.06 -2.24 -5.06
C ILE A 5 11.17 -3.72 -5.43
N SER A 6 12.37 -4.28 -5.30
CA SER A 6 12.64 -5.71 -5.44
C SER A 6 13.09 -6.21 -4.08
N ILE A 7 12.23 -6.96 -3.41
CA ILE A 7 12.61 -7.65 -2.18
C ILE A 7 13.02 -9.07 -2.57
N THR A 8 14.20 -9.47 -2.12
CA THR A 8 14.72 -10.84 -2.22
C THR A 8 15.32 -11.14 -0.87
N GLY A 9 14.67 -12.01 -0.11
CA GLY A 9 15.05 -12.33 1.26
C GLY A 9 14.95 -13.83 1.50
N SER A 10 15.80 -14.32 2.41
CA SER A 10 15.78 -15.69 2.93
C SER A 10 15.05 -15.77 4.28
N ASP A 11 14.21 -14.77 4.60
CA ASP A 11 13.41 -14.65 5.82
C ASP A 11 12.03 -14.06 5.45
N ASP A 12 11.08 -14.03 6.40
CA ASP A 12 9.77 -13.41 6.21
C ASP A 12 9.93 -11.92 5.86
N GLY A 13 9.28 -11.51 4.77
CA GLY A 13 9.36 -10.15 4.24
C GLY A 13 8.05 -9.41 4.44
N TYR A 14 8.09 -8.17 4.93
CA TYR A 14 6.89 -7.36 5.16
C TYR A 14 6.95 -6.07 4.33
N ILE A 15 5.96 -5.86 3.46
CA ILE A 15 5.72 -4.60 2.74
C ILE A 15 4.40 -4.05 3.24
N LEU A 16 4.47 -3.24 4.29
CA LEU A 16 3.30 -2.81 5.03
C LEU A 16 3.08 -1.31 4.87
N ASN A 17 1.83 -0.93 4.63
CA ASN A 17 1.36 0.43 4.76
C ASN A 17 2.18 1.47 3.96
N ASN A 18 2.46 1.19 2.69
CA ASN A 18 3.11 2.11 1.77
C ASN A 18 2.11 2.68 0.77
N THR A 19 2.41 3.86 0.23
CA THR A 19 1.69 4.43 -0.93
C THR A 19 2.61 4.36 -2.15
N PHE A 20 2.22 3.55 -3.12
CA PHE A 20 2.84 3.45 -4.44
C PHE A 20 1.99 4.24 -5.43
N ALA A 21 2.33 5.50 -5.63
CA ALA A 21 1.49 6.38 -6.44
C ALA A 21 2.26 7.20 -7.48
N ASP A 22 1.54 7.57 -8.54
CA ASP A 22 1.99 8.41 -9.65
C ASP A 22 3.30 7.92 -10.32
N ASN A 23 3.61 6.62 -10.20
CA ASN A 23 4.75 6.06 -10.87
C ASN A 23 4.47 5.94 -12.36
N ALA A 24 5.30 6.58 -13.18
CA ALA A 24 5.18 6.52 -14.64
C ALA A 24 6.32 5.71 -15.27
N SER A 25 5.99 4.86 -16.24
CA SER A 25 6.96 4.15 -17.07
C SER A 25 6.62 4.23 -18.54
N SER A 26 7.61 4.60 -19.36
CA SER A 26 7.52 4.52 -20.83
C SER A 26 7.99 3.16 -21.38
N SER A 27 8.39 2.24 -20.51
CA SER A 27 8.88 0.92 -20.92
C SER A 27 7.77 0.08 -21.54
N SER A 28 8.10 -0.63 -22.62
CA SER A 28 7.20 -1.58 -23.28
C SER A 28 6.87 -2.81 -22.43
N ILE A 29 7.69 -3.07 -21.41
CA ILE A 29 7.56 -4.20 -20.49
C ILE A 29 7.93 -3.71 -19.09
N GLY A 30 7.11 -4.02 -18.08
CA GLY A 30 7.51 -3.77 -16.69
C GLY A 30 6.37 -3.68 -15.69
N THR A 31 6.72 -3.15 -14.53
CA THR A 31 5.83 -2.87 -13.40
C THR A 31 6.00 -1.41 -13.03
N THR A 32 4.89 -0.73 -12.75
CA THR A 32 4.87 0.68 -12.36
C THR A 32 4.81 0.86 -10.84
N GLY A 33 4.21 -0.07 -10.10
CA GLY A 33 4.23 -0.07 -8.62
C GLY A 33 5.30 -0.99 -8.03
N LEU A 34 4.93 -2.23 -7.72
CA LEU A 34 5.71 -3.15 -6.89
C LEU A 34 6.04 -4.47 -7.59
N THR A 35 7.28 -4.93 -7.51
CA THR A 35 7.65 -6.30 -7.89
C THR A 35 8.14 -7.07 -6.67
N ALA A 36 7.30 -7.93 -6.10
CA ALA A 36 7.68 -8.79 -4.99
C ALA A 36 8.05 -10.19 -5.51
N VAL A 37 9.23 -10.70 -5.13
CA VAL A 37 9.72 -12.01 -5.56
C VAL A 37 10.23 -12.76 -4.35
N SER A 38 9.55 -13.85 -3.97
CA SER A 38 10.12 -14.83 -3.05
C SER A 38 10.81 -15.93 -3.87
N SER A 39 12.08 -16.18 -3.59
CA SER A 39 12.85 -17.29 -4.18
C SER A 39 12.75 -18.58 -3.35
N GLU A 40 12.09 -18.51 -2.20
CA GLU A 40 12.03 -19.60 -1.24
C GLU A 40 10.84 -20.55 -1.53
N PRO A 41 10.94 -21.83 -1.13
CA PRO A 41 9.83 -22.77 -1.26
C PRO A 41 8.59 -22.29 -0.48
N PRO A 42 7.35 -22.53 -0.97
CA PRO A 42 6.11 -22.05 -0.36
C PRO A 42 5.85 -22.44 1.10
N SER A 43 6.57 -23.43 1.62
CA SER A 43 6.35 -23.96 2.97
C SER A 43 7.26 -23.35 4.04
N LEU A 44 8.21 -22.47 3.68
CA LEU A 44 9.23 -22.01 4.62
C LEU A 44 9.08 -20.52 4.97
N LEU A 45 8.87 -19.65 3.98
CA LEU A 45 8.98 -18.20 4.16
C LEU A 45 8.03 -17.45 3.24
N GLU A 46 7.40 -16.40 3.75
CA GLU A 46 6.36 -15.65 3.06
C GLU A 46 6.70 -14.16 2.96
N ILE A 47 6.50 -13.56 1.78
CA ILE A 47 6.46 -12.10 1.66
C ILE A 47 5.01 -11.66 1.80
N ILE A 48 4.71 -10.89 2.84
CA ILE A 48 3.40 -10.30 3.05
C ILE A 48 3.41 -8.85 2.59
N VAL A 49 2.56 -8.55 1.61
CA VAL A 49 2.29 -7.20 1.12
C VAL A 49 0.91 -6.79 1.59
N ALA A 50 0.85 -5.90 2.58
CA ALA A 50 -0.43 -5.54 3.19
C ALA A 50 -0.62 -4.07 3.49
N ASN A 51 -1.89 -3.66 3.53
CA ASN A 51 -2.30 -2.30 3.89
C ASN A 51 -1.72 -1.21 2.98
N ASN A 52 -1.26 -1.54 1.77
CA ASN A 52 -0.67 -0.57 0.86
C ASN A 52 -1.72 0.06 -0.06
N VAL A 53 -1.41 1.24 -0.61
CA VAL A 53 -2.20 1.89 -1.65
C VAL A 53 -1.40 1.91 -2.95
N PHE A 54 -2.02 1.49 -4.05
CA PHE A 54 -1.50 1.58 -5.41
C PHE A 54 -2.42 2.51 -6.20
N ASP A 55 -1.95 3.72 -6.55
CA ASP A 55 -2.81 4.75 -7.14
C ASP A 55 -2.13 5.48 -8.31
N ARG A 56 -2.88 5.72 -9.40
CA ARG A 56 -2.43 6.53 -10.56
C ARG A 56 -1.06 6.14 -11.15
N ASN A 57 -0.63 4.89 -10.97
CA ASN A 57 0.55 4.36 -11.62
C ASN A 57 0.25 4.18 -13.13
N THR A 58 1.12 4.70 -14.01
CA THR A 58 0.88 4.77 -15.45
C THR A 58 2.00 4.12 -16.26
N ALA A 59 1.65 3.22 -17.18
CA ALA A 59 2.57 2.65 -18.17
C ALA A 59 2.07 2.92 -19.59
N SER A 60 2.96 3.29 -20.51
CA SER A 60 2.59 3.51 -21.92
C SER A 60 2.30 2.22 -22.70
N ALA A 61 2.63 1.05 -22.14
CA ALA A 61 2.55 -0.25 -22.81
C ALA A 61 1.37 -1.12 -22.34
N ALA A 62 1.04 -2.14 -23.14
CA ALA A 62 -0.15 -2.97 -22.96
C ALA A 62 -0.04 -4.01 -21.82
N GLU A 63 1.16 -4.50 -21.50
CA GLU A 63 1.39 -5.41 -20.39
C GLU A 63 1.56 -4.64 -19.07
N ARG A 64 0.41 -4.25 -18.51
CA ARG A 64 0.29 -3.50 -17.26
C ARG A 64 0.26 -4.44 -16.07
N ALA A 65 1.05 -4.15 -15.05
CA ALA A 65 0.87 -4.71 -13.72
C ALA A 65 1.37 -3.68 -12.71
N ASP A 66 0.47 -3.16 -11.88
CA ASP A 66 0.88 -2.30 -10.77
C ASP A 66 1.57 -3.10 -9.67
N ILE A 67 1.23 -4.38 -9.56
CA ILE A 67 1.96 -5.36 -8.77
C ILE A 67 2.29 -6.58 -9.60
N ARG A 68 3.55 -7.01 -9.57
CA ARG A 68 3.93 -8.38 -9.97
C ARG A 68 4.42 -9.13 -8.75
N VAL A 69 3.82 -10.30 -8.52
CA VAL A 69 4.20 -11.20 -7.43
C VAL A 69 4.68 -12.52 -8.01
N PHE A 70 5.74 -13.09 -7.42
CA PHE A 70 6.29 -14.39 -7.80
C PHE A 70 6.72 -15.16 -6.55
N GLY A 71 6.50 -16.47 -6.56
CA GLY A 71 6.81 -17.34 -5.41
C GLY A 71 5.78 -17.21 -4.30
N ASN A 72 6.22 -17.39 -3.05
CA ASN A 72 5.35 -17.32 -1.86
C ASN A 72 5.12 -15.87 -1.40
N VAL A 73 4.20 -15.17 -2.06
CA VAL A 73 3.84 -13.78 -1.76
C VAL A 73 2.35 -13.69 -1.52
N ARG A 74 1.93 -13.11 -0.39
CA ARG A 74 0.52 -12.84 -0.10
C ARG A 74 0.20 -11.35 -0.16
N LEU A 75 -0.93 -11.06 -0.78
CA LEU A 75 -1.52 -9.72 -0.81
C LEU A 75 -2.72 -9.68 0.13
N ILE A 76 -2.71 -8.72 1.06
CA ILE A 76 -3.72 -8.62 2.11
C ILE A 76 -4.15 -7.17 2.29
N ASN A 77 -5.44 -6.87 2.16
CA ASN A 77 -6.01 -5.55 2.43
C ASN A 77 -5.26 -4.40 1.75
N ASN A 78 -4.85 -4.55 0.49
CA ASN A 78 -4.32 -3.46 -0.31
C ASN A 78 -5.46 -2.68 -0.98
N ARG A 79 -5.18 -1.43 -1.38
CA ARG A 79 -6.08 -0.60 -2.19
C ARG A 79 -5.52 -0.46 -3.60
N TYR A 80 -6.36 -0.73 -4.60
CA TYR A 80 -6.01 -0.57 -6.00
C TYR A 80 -6.88 0.50 -6.65
N ALA A 81 -6.28 1.64 -7.00
CA ALA A 81 -6.92 2.74 -7.66
C ALA A 81 -6.39 2.88 -9.10
N GLY A 82 -7.26 2.59 -10.08
CA GLY A 82 -6.91 2.70 -11.50
C GLY A 82 -6.05 1.55 -12.06
N VAL A 83 -5.99 0.42 -11.35
CA VAL A 83 -5.09 -0.69 -11.66
C VAL A 83 -5.57 -1.57 -12.81
N TYR A 84 -4.62 -2.03 -13.62
CA TYR A 84 -4.80 -3.09 -14.61
C TYR A 84 -3.98 -4.33 -14.21
N GLY A 85 -4.63 -5.49 -14.21
CA GLY A 85 -4.01 -6.76 -13.79
C GLY A 85 -4.04 -6.93 -12.27
N THR A 86 -5.18 -7.39 -11.73
CA THR A 86 -5.28 -7.76 -10.31
C THR A 86 -4.59 -9.11 -10.11
N PRO A 87 -3.73 -9.27 -9.10
CA PRO A 87 -3.13 -10.57 -8.80
C PRO A 87 -4.21 -11.58 -8.36
N LEU A 88 -4.00 -12.86 -8.69
CA LEU A 88 -4.96 -13.95 -8.45
C LEU A 88 -5.10 -14.33 -6.96
N GLU A 89 -4.09 -14.02 -6.13
CA GLU A 89 -4.05 -14.36 -4.71
C GLU A 89 -4.10 -13.09 -3.86
N ASP A 90 -5.31 -12.59 -3.67
CA ASP A 90 -5.57 -11.37 -2.94
C ASP A 90 -6.74 -11.55 -1.97
N THR A 91 -6.51 -11.24 -0.69
CA THR A 91 -7.52 -11.36 0.37
C THR A 91 -7.83 -10.00 0.97
N GLY A 92 -9.11 -9.62 0.97
CA GLY A 92 -9.60 -8.42 1.67
C GLY A 92 -9.18 -7.07 1.07
N SER A 93 -8.45 -7.08 -0.06
CA SER A 93 -8.16 -5.87 -0.80
C SER A 93 -9.41 -5.27 -1.46
N SER A 94 -9.33 -3.98 -1.76
CA SER A 94 -10.42 -3.23 -2.38
C SER A 94 -9.96 -2.45 -3.60
N THR A 95 -10.89 -2.18 -4.52
CA THR A 95 -10.66 -1.37 -5.71
C THR A 95 -11.35 0.00 -5.59
N GLY A 96 -10.84 0.98 -6.33
CA GLY A 96 -11.37 2.34 -6.38
C GLY A 96 -10.40 3.37 -5.79
N SER A 97 -10.70 4.65 -5.97
CA SER A 97 -9.82 5.74 -5.49
C SER A 97 -9.49 5.60 -4.01
N ALA A 98 -8.24 5.90 -3.63
CA ALA A 98 -7.85 6.01 -2.24
C ALA A 98 -8.39 7.29 -1.57
N GLY A 99 -8.99 8.22 -2.32
CA GLY A 99 -9.60 9.42 -1.76
C GLY A 99 -8.59 10.37 -1.11
N PHE A 100 -7.45 10.60 -1.74
CA PHE A 100 -6.47 11.59 -1.27
C PHE A 100 -7.04 13.02 -1.33
N SER A 101 -6.67 13.87 -0.38
CA SER A 101 -7.08 15.28 -0.32
C SER A 101 -6.15 16.24 -1.07
N GLY A 102 -5.03 15.74 -1.62
CA GLY A 102 -4.03 16.51 -2.35
C GLY A 102 -2.84 15.66 -2.80
N ASP A 103 -1.79 16.32 -3.30
CA ASP A 103 -0.60 15.67 -3.88
C ASP A 103 0.34 15.04 -2.84
N ASP A 104 0.16 15.38 -1.57
CA ASP A 104 0.92 14.85 -0.43
C ASP A 104 0.43 13.46 0.03
N TYR A 105 -0.51 12.85 -0.71
CA TYR A 105 -1.09 11.53 -0.41
C TYR A 105 -1.71 11.41 1.00
N GLN A 106 -2.13 12.51 1.59
CA GLN A 106 -2.96 12.49 2.79
C GLN A 106 -4.38 12.08 2.42
N LEU A 107 -4.99 11.22 3.23
CA LEU A 107 -6.37 10.80 3.03
C LEU A 107 -7.33 11.97 3.30
N ALA A 108 -8.36 12.11 2.48
CA ALA A 108 -9.46 13.03 2.76
C ALA A 108 -10.36 12.45 3.87
N ALA A 109 -11.10 13.33 4.55
CA ALA A 109 -12.00 12.93 5.64
C ALA A 109 -13.04 11.87 5.22
N GLY A 110 -13.51 11.90 3.96
CA GLY A 110 -14.46 10.92 3.42
C GLY A 110 -13.81 9.70 2.75
N SER A 111 -12.50 9.52 2.86
CA SER A 111 -11.80 8.44 2.17
C SER A 111 -12.20 7.06 2.71
N SER A 112 -12.53 6.14 1.81
CA SER A 112 -12.74 4.72 2.11
C SER A 112 -11.45 3.96 2.44
N ALA A 113 -10.28 4.59 2.29
CA ALA A 113 -9.00 4.03 2.71
C ALA A 113 -8.72 4.28 4.20
N ARG A 114 -9.53 5.12 4.86
CA ARG A 114 -9.47 5.33 6.30
C ARG A 114 -10.04 4.12 7.05
N ASP A 115 -9.40 3.75 8.16
CA ASP A 115 -9.79 2.65 9.04
C ASP A 115 -10.00 1.31 8.29
N ALA A 116 -9.35 1.14 7.14
CA ALA A 116 -9.59 0.02 6.23
C ALA A 116 -8.45 -1.01 6.21
N GLY A 117 -7.35 -0.74 6.93
CA GLY A 117 -6.24 -1.66 7.05
C GLY A 117 -6.55 -2.88 7.90
N ALA A 118 -5.89 -3.99 7.60
CA ALA A 118 -5.86 -5.16 8.46
C ALA A 118 -5.17 -4.83 9.78
N TYR A 119 -5.87 -5.12 10.88
CA TYR A 119 -5.44 -4.79 12.25
C TYR A 119 -5.19 -6.07 13.07
N TYR A 120 -4.16 -6.83 12.68
CA TYR A 120 -3.66 -7.98 13.46
C TYR A 120 -2.16 -8.16 13.24
N ILE A 121 -1.44 -8.73 14.21
CA ILE A 121 -0.01 -9.05 14.07
C ILE A 121 0.13 -10.14 13.00
N PRO A 122 1.04 -10.01 12.01
CA PRO A 122 2.17 -9.06 11.94
C PRO A 122 1.92 -7.76 11.15
N LEU A 123 0.67 -7.44 10.78
CA LEU A 123 0.33 -6.32 9.89
C LEU A 123 0.19 -4.96 10.61
N LEU A 124 0.23 -4.98 11.96
CA LEU A 124 0.30 -3.79 12.80
C LEU A 124 1.77 -3.51 13.20
N GLN A 125 2.64 -3.31 12.22
CA GLN A 125 4.03 -2.94 12.48
C GLN A 125 4.27 -1.45 12.25
N GLY A 126 5.12 -0.88 13.10
CA GLY A 126 5.42 0.55 13.12
C GLY A 126 4.44 1.35 13.97
N SER A 127 4.95 2.19 14.87
CA SER A 127 4.13 3.06 15.71
C SER A 127 3.74 4.36 15.01
N LEU A 128 4.50 4.76 13.98
CA LEU A 128 4.35 6.04 13.31
C LEU A 128 4.11 5.88 11.80
N ASP A 129 3.39 6.82 11.21
CA ASP A 129 3.17 6.97 9.78
C ASP A 129 4.29 7.79 9.12
N TYR A 130 4.19 8.01 7.80
CA TYR A 130 5.17 8.79 7.04
C TYR A 130 5.39 10.22 7.58
N TYR A 131 4.39 10.80 8.22
CA TYR A 131 4.41 12.16 8.78
C TYR A 131 4.78 12.17 10.29
N GLY A 132 5.12 11.02 10.88
CA GLY A 132 5.47 10.91 12.29
C GLY A 132 4.27 10.90 13.24
N ARG A 133 3.06 10.62 12.74
CA ARG A 133 1.83 10.51 13.53
C ARG A 133 1.57 9.08 13.94
N SER A 134 0.85 8.87 15.03
CA SER A 134 0.48 7.52 15.49
C SER A 134 -0.30 6.75 14.42
N ARG A 135 0.10 5.50 14.15
CA ARG A 135 -0.51 4.58 13.16
C ARG A 135 -1.94 4.12 13.50
N VAL A 136 -2.42 4.40 14.70
CA VAL A 136 -3.79 4.05 15.11
C VAL A 136 -4.51 5.35 15.47
N ALA A 137 -4.99 6.04 14.44
CA ALA A 137 -5.84 7.22 14.57
C ALA A 137 -7.32 6.85 14.37
N GLY A 138 -7.78 5.75 15.00
CA GLY A 138 -9.13 5.23 14.80
C GLY A 138 -9.34 3.80 15.31
N SER A 139 -10.13 3.04 14.57
CA SER A 139 -10.49 1.64 14.83
C SER A 139 -9.55 0.62 14.18
N ALA A 140 -8.83 1.04 13.13
CA ALA A 140 -7.78 0.27 12.46
C ALA A 140 -6.73 1.24 11.89
N VAL A 141 -5.65 0.69 11.30
CA VAL A 141 -4.69 1.50 10.53
C VAL A 141 -5.32 1.95 9.22
N ASP A 142 -4.99 3.15 8.77
CA ASP A 142 -5.34 3.58 7.42
C ASP A 142 -4.51 2.82 6.38
N LEU A 143 -5.09 2.65 5.18
CA LEU A 143 -4.37 2.12 4.04
C LEU A 143 -3.38 3.16 3.52
N GLY A 144 -2.15 2.72 3.25
CA GLY A 144 -1.09 3.54 2.68
C GLY A 144 -0.14 4.13 3.72
N ALA A 145 0.69 5.06 3.26
CA ALA A 145 1.80 5.63 4.02
C ALA A 145 1.39 6.61 5.12
N ALA A 146 0.20 7.19 5.03
CA ALA A 146 -0.22 8.31 5.86
C ALA A 146 -1.57 8.01 6.53
N GLU A 147 -1.62 8.24 7.84
CA GLU A 147 -2.87 8.21 8.60
C GLU A 147 -3.65 9.51 8.39
N PHE A 148 -4.95 9.48 8.57
CA PHE A 148 -5.76 10.67 8.61
C PHE A 148 -5.57 11.40 9.93
N ALA A 149 -5.19 12.68 9.87
CA ALA A 149 -5.22 13.55 11.03
C ALA A 149 -6.42 14.48 10.94
N THR A 150 -7.26 14.49 11.98
CA THR A 150 -8.22 15.56 12.17
C THR A 150 -7.46 16.85 12.48
N LEU A 151 -7.63 17.87 11.64
CA LEU A 151 -7.03 19.21 11.80
C LEU A 151 -7.42 19.96 13.10
N PHE A 152 -8.22 19.35 13.97
CA PHE A 152 -8.81 20.01 15.15
C PHE A 152 -8.52 19.28 16.48
N GLY A 153 -7.50 18.41 16.54
CA GLY A 153 -7.19 17.62 17.75
C GLY A 153 -6.45 18.39 18.86
N ASP A 154 -5.65 19.39 18.52
CA ASP A 154 -4.82 20.10 19.51
C ASP A 154 -5.41 21.48 19.82
N GLY A 155 -6.37 21.48 20.74
CA GLY A 155 -6.59 22.57 21.68
C GLY A 155 -6.77 23.97 21.10
N PHE A 156 -7.97 24.28 20.61
CA PHE A 156 -8.55 25.58 20.98
C PHE A 156 -8.97 25.46 22.45
N GLU A 157 -8.03 25.65 23.38
CA GLU A 157 -8.44 26.22 24.66
C GLU A 157 -8.98 27.62 24.37
N SER A 158 -10.21 27.84 24.79
CA SER A 158 -10.92 29.12 24.68
C SER A 158 -11.13 29.68 26.07
N PRO A 159 -11.26 31.01 26.18
CA PRO A 159 -10.21 32.02 26.25
C PRO A 159 -9.49 32.10 27.61
#